data_AF-A0A1Q8QQD0-F1
#
_entry.id   AF-A0A1Q8QQD0-F1
#
_cell.length_a   1.000
_cell.length_b   1.000
_cell.length_c   1.000
_cell.angle_alpha   90.00
_cell.angle_beta   90.00
_cell.angle_gamma   90.00
#
_symmetry.space_group_name_H-M   'P 1'
#
loop_
_entity.id
_entity.type
_entity.pdbx_description
1 polymer ?
#
loop_
_entity_poly.entity_id
_entity_poly.type
_entity_poly.pdbx_seq_one_letter_code
_entity_poly.pdbx_strand_id
1 'polypeptide(L)'
;MAGKTPALWRLAAGREIDCAADRIAGIVNVTPDSFYDGGRHDTVAAAVAHGLALAREGADILDVGGESTRPGAAPVSGAQEIERVVPVIAALAAALPTVPLSVDTYRAGCAAAALAAGAVIVNDVSACSFDPGLLEVVAGEKIPATCSCTAWDGRTSCRPIPATTTWWPRSWPFSK
;
A
#
# COMPACT_ATOMS: atom_id res chain seq x y z
N MET A 1 -17.15 -23.11 24.16
CA MET A 1 -16.01 -22.66 23.33
C MET A 1 -16.40 -21.32 22.73
N ALA A 2 -15.83 -20.21 23.21
CA ALA A 2 -16.08 -18.91 22.60
C ALA A 2 -15.41 -18.92 21.22
N GLY A 3 -16.20 -18.78 20.16
CA GLY A 3 -15.67 -18.68 18.79
C GLY A 3 -14.70 -17.51 18.73
N LYS A 4 -13.47 -17.77 18.28
CA LYS A 4 -12.47 -16.73 18.05
C LYS A 4 -13.07 -15.77 17.02
N THR A 5 -13.34 -14.52 17.39
CA THR A 5 -13.80 -13.50 16.44
C THR A 5 -12.81 -13.49 15.28
N PRO A 6 -13.24 -13.64 14.01
CA PRO A 6 -12.32 -13.63 12.90
C PRO A 6 -11.56 -12.30 12.91
N ALA A 7 -10.23 -12.37 12.79
CA ALA A 7 -9.37 -11.19 12.68
C ALA A 7 -9.54 -10.64 11.26
N LEU A 8 -10.71 -10.08 10.99
CA LEU A 8 -11.11 -9.70 9.65
C LEU A 8 -10.79 -8.22 9.46
N TRP A 9 -9.88 -7.96 8.53
CA TRP A 9 -9.47 -6.63 8.17
C TRP A 9 -10.41 -6.09 7.10
N ARG A 10 -11.24 -5.12 7.50
CA ARG A 10 -12.16 -4.41 6.60
C ARG A 10 -11.40 -3.31 5.87
N LEU A 11 -11.49 -3.36 4.55
CA LEU A 11 -10.89 -2.42 3.62
C LEU A 11 -11.96 -1.55 2.96
N ALA A 12 -11.49 -0.56 2.20
CA ALA A 12 -12.30 0.19 1.26
C ALA A 12 -13.19 -0.68 0.37
N ALA A 13 -14.22 -0.04 -0.22
CA ALA A 13 -15.03 -0.62 -1.29
C ALA A 13 -15.68 -1.97 -0.91
N GLY A 14 -15.94 -2.19 0.38
CA GLY A 14 -16.54 -3.43 0.90
C GLY A 14 -15.62 -4.65 0.83
N ARG A 15 -14.30 -4.46 0.66
CA ARG A 15 -13.33 -5.54 0.62
C ARG A 15 -12.95 -5.98 2.04
N GLU A 16 -12.58 -7.23 2.16
CA GLU A 16 -12.24 -7.86 3.43
C GLU A 16 -11.04 -8.79 3.24
N ILE A 17 -10.09 -8.74 4.16
CA ILE A 17 -8.99 -9.70 4.25
C ILE A 17 -9.15 -10.46 5.56
N ASP A 18 -9.26 -11.78 5.48
CA ASP A 18 -9.25 -12.62 6.68
C ASP A 18 -7.80 -12.81 7.17
N CYS A 19 -7.43 -12.12 8.25
CA CYS A 19 -6.12 -12.22 8.87
C CYS A 19 -6.04 -13.37 9.90
N ALA A 20 -6.98 -14.33 9.90
CA ALA A 20 -6.82 -15.57 10.65
C ALA A 20 -5.73 -16.49 10.08
N ALA A 21 -5.33 -16.28 8.83
CA ALA A 21 -4.24 -16.95 8.16
C ALA A 21 -3.19 -15.94 7.64
N ASP A 22 -1.99 -16.43 7.36
CA ASP A 22 -0.91 -15.66 6.74
C ASP A 22 -1.35 -15.12 5.38
N ARG A 23 -0.93 -13.88 5.09
CA ARG A 23 -1.23 -13.17 3.85
C ARG A 23 0.05 -12.73 3.18
N ILE A 24 0.09 -12.84 1.86
CA ILE A 24 1.25 -12.50 1.05
C ILE A 24 0.98 -11.16 0.36
N ALA A 25 1.84 -10.18 0.61
CA ALA A 25 1.88 -8.94 -0.14
C ALA A 25 2.93 -9.05 -1.26
N GLY A 26 2.49 -8.91 -2.51
CA GLY A 26 3.37 -8.83 -3.67
C GLY A 26 3.86 -7.40 -3.88
N ILE A 27 5.19 -7.20 -3.93
CA ILE A 27 5.79 -5.87 -4.04
C ILE A 27 6.00 -5.49 -5.51
N VAL A 28 5.46 -4.34 -5.91
CA VAL A 28 5.57 -3.76 -7.25
C VAL A 28 6.32 -2.42 -7.16
N ASN A 29 7.63 -2.48 -7.42
CA ASN A 29 8.48 -1.28 -7.42
C ASN A 29 8.46 -0.61 -8.80
N VAL A 30 8.11 0.67 -8.83
CA VAL A 30 8.03 1.51 -10.04
C VAL A 30 9.18 2.52 -10.04
N THR A 31 10.42 2.03 -9.97
CA THR A 31 11.63 2.88 -10.00
C THR A 31 12.34 2.75 -11.35
N PRO A 32 12.97 3.83 -11.84
CA PRO A 32 13.67 3.82 -13.14
C PRO A 32 14.89 2.89 -13.15
N ASP A 33 15.46 2.58 -11.99
CA ASP A 33 16.71 1.82 -11.88
C ASP A 33 16.53 0.30 -12.01
N SER A 34 15.29 -0.21 -12.09
CA SER A 34 15.04 -1.62 -12.40
C SER A 34 14.82 -1.92 -13.88
N PHE A 35 14.75 -0.90 -14.75
CA PHE A 35 14.33 -1.06 -16.15
C PHE A 35 15.06 -0.09 -17.11
N TYR A 36 16.38 0.00 -17.01
CA TYR A 36 17.19 1.07 -17.64
C TYR A 36 17.17 1.19 -19.18
N ASP A 37 16.40 0.41 -19.94
CA ASP A 37 16.42 0.47 -21.42
C ASP A 37 15.11 0.91 -22.11
N GLY A 38 14.01 1.15 -21.36
CA GLY A 38 12.70 1.47 -21.92
C GLY A 38 12.08 2.72 -21.30
N GLY A 39 11.34 3.51 -22.07
CA GLY A 39 10.76 4.78 -21.63
C GLY A 39 9.75 4.63 -20.47
N ARG A 40 9.19 5.74 -20.00
CA ARG A 40 8.19 5.76 -18.91
C ARG A 40 6.96 4.87 -19.16
N HIS A 41 6.60 4.63 -20.42
CA HIS A 41 5.51 3.71 -20.77
C HIS A 41 5.93 2.24 -20.61
N ASP A 42 7.19 1.91 -20.91
CA ASP A 42 7.73 0.56 -20.74
C ASP A 42 7.86 0.21 -19.26
N THR A 43 8.22 1.18 -18.42
CA THR A 43 8.29 0.96 -16.96
C THR A 43 6.91 0.74 -16.34
N VAL A 44 5.88 1.47 -16.79
CA VAL A 44 4.49 1.22 -16.35
C VAL A 44 3.99 -0.14 -16.82
N ALA A 45 4.17 -0.48 -18.11
CA ALA A 45 3.73 -1.76 -18.64
C ALA A 45 4.44 -2.94 -17.96
N ALA A 46 5.74 -2.84 -17.70
CA ALA A 46 6.50 -3.84 -16.98
C ALA A 46 6.03 -3.99 -15.52
N ALA A 47 5.79 -2.89 -14.81
CA ALA A 47 5.27 -2.93 -13.45
C ALA A 47 3.87 -3.56 -13.37
N VAL A 48 2.99 -3.25 -14.33
CA VAL A 48 1.67 -3.88 -14.43
C VAL A 48 1.80 -5.38 -14.71
N ALA A 49 2.65 -5.77 -15.68
CA ALA A 49 2.87 -7.18 -16.00
C ALA A 49 3.40 -7.97 -14.79
N HIS A 50 4.32 -7.37 -14.03
CA HIS A 50 4.84 -7.93 -12.78
C HIS A 50 3.76 -8.07 -11.71
N GLY A 51 2.95 -7.04 -11.48
CA GLY A 51 1.82 -7.11 -10.54
C GLY A 51 0.80 -8.20 -10.91
N LEU A 52 0.51 -8.37 -12.20
CA LEU A 52 -0.34 -9.46 -12.69
C LEU A 52 0.28 -10.84 -12.46
N ALA A 53 1.60 -10.98 -12.62
CA ALA A 53 2.31 -12.22 -12.32
C ALA A 53 2.23 -12.58 -10.83
N LEU A 54 2.52 -11.62 -9.95
CA LEU A 54 2.41 -11.80 -8.50
C LEU A 54 0.99 -12.21 -8.06
N ALA A 55 -0.05 -11.59 -8.64
CA ALA A 55 -1.42 -11.99 -8.37
C ALA A 55 -1.71 -13.44 -8.81
N ARG A 56 -1.15 -13.90 -9.94
CA ARG A 56 -1.28 -15.29 -10.40
C ARG A 56 -0.51 -16.28 -9.52
N GLU A 57 0.59 -15.84 -8.93
CA GLU A 57 1.41 -16.62 -7.98
C GLU A 57 0.78 -16.72 -6.59
N GLY A 58 -0.31 -15.98 -6.33
CA GLY A 58 -1.09 -16.07 -5.10
C GLY A 58 -0.87 -14.92 -4.13
N ALA A 59 -0.38 -13.77 -4.57
CA ALA A 59 -0.37 -12.56 -3.74
C ALA A 59 -1.80 -12.15 -3.34
N ASP A 60 -2.05 -12.05 -2.03
CA ASP A 60 -3.32 -11.60 -1.47
C ASP A 60 -3.49 -10.07 -1.59
N ILE A 61 -2.39 -9.33 -1.61
CA ILE A 61 -2.33 -7.87 -1.69
C ILE A 61 -1.21 -7.51 -2.68
N LEU A 62 -1.36 -6.43 -3.44
CA LEU A 62 -0.24 -5.84 -4.19
C LEU A 62 0.12 -4.48 -3.60
N ASP A 63 1.39 -4.26 -3.29
CA ASP A 63 1.91 -3.01 -2.73
C ASP A 63 2.78 -2.29 -3.76
N VAL A 64 2.36 -1.08 -4.15
CA VAL A 64 2.96 -0.32 -5.25
C VAL A 64 3.77 0.86 -4.69
N GLY A 65 5.08 0.85 -4.92
CA GLY A 65 6.01 1.89 -4.44
C GLY A 65 6.69 2.63 -5.59
N GLY A 66 6.67 3.97 -5.56
CA GLY A 66 7.29 4.82 -6.60
C GLY A 66 8.65 5.42 -6.22
N GLU A 67 9.00 5.32 -4.94
CA GLU A 67 10.27 5.81 -4.36
C GLU A 67 11.16 4.62 -3.99
N SER A 68 12.47 4.77 -4.25
CA SER A 68 13.46 3.78 -3.82
C SER A 68 13.87 4.10 -2.39
N THR A 69 13.70 3.15 -1.46
CA THR A 69 14.20 3.25 -0.08
C THR A 69 15.68 2.86 0.05
N ARG A 70 16.40 2.66 -1.08
CA ARG A 70 17.81 2.25 -1.07
C ARG A 70 18.73 3.42 -0.63
N PRO A 71 19.79 3.13 0.15
CA PRO A 71 20.80 4.14 0.49
C PRO A 71 21.42 4.76 -0.76
N GLY A 72 21.35 6.09 -0.90
CA GLY A 72 21.95 6.84 -2.01
C GLY A 72 21.05 7.06 -3.23
N ALA A 73 19.78 6.62 -3.20
CA ALA A 73 18.82 7.00 -4.23
C ALA A 73 18.57 8.52 -4.20
N ALA A 74 18.45 9.14 -5.39
CA ALA A 74 18.08 10.54 -5.48
C ALA A 74 16.63 10.72 -5.00
N PRO A 75 16.35 11.76 -4.18
CA PRO A 75 14.99 12.02 -3.71
C PRO A 75 14.05 12.25 -4.90
N VAL A 76 12.91 11.59 -4.88
CA VAL A 76 11.87 11.71 -5.90
C VAL A 76 10.87 12.78 -5.43
N SER A 77 10.54 13.75 -6.27
CA SER A 77 9.49 14.71 -5.93
C SER A 77 8.12 14.02 -5.85
N GLY A 78 7.21 14.53 -5.02
CA GLY A 78 5.86 13.94 -4.91
C GLY A 78 5.11 13.88 -6.25
N ALA A 79 5.33 14.85 -7.15
CA ALA A 79 4.78 14.82 -8.50
C ALA A 79 5.33 13.63 -9.30
N GLN A 80 6.64 13.38 -9.26
CA GLN A 80 7.27 12.24 -9.93
C GLN A 80 6.82 10.89 -9.35
N GLU A 81 6.59 10.83 -8.04
CA GLU A 81 6.06 9.64 -7.38
C GLU A 81 4.65 9.32 -7.87
N ILE A 82 3.74 10.30 -7.85
CA ILE A 82 2.38 10.21 -8.41
C ILE A 82 2.42 9.73 -9.86
N GLU A 83 3.27 10.37 -10.66
CA GLU A 83 3.48 10.10 -12.08
C GLU A 83 3.92 8.67 -12.38
N ARG A 84 4.54 7.99 -11.41
CA ARG A 84 4.97 6.58 -11.48
C ARG A 84 3.88 5.64 -10.99
N VAL A 85 3.32 5.87 -9.80
CA VAL A 85 2.44 4.89 -9.14
C VAL A 85 1.02 4.90 -9.68
N VAL A 86 0.46 6.07 -9.98
CA VAL A 86 -0.96 6.20 -10.34
C VAL A 86 -1.33 5.42 -11.61
N PRO A 87 -0.56 5.48 -12.71
CA PRO A 87 -0.87 4.69 -13.90
C PRO A 87 -0.85 3.18 -13.65
N VAL A 88 0.07 2.71 -12.80
CA VAL A 88 0.20 1.28 -12.45
C VAL A 88 -0.99 0.84 -11.59
N ILE A 89 -1.34 1.62 -10.56
CA ILE A 89 -2.50 1.34 -9.70
C ILE A 89 -3.78 1.30 -10.51
N ALA A 90 -4.03 2.29 -11.38
CA ALA A 90 -5.22 2.34 -12.22
C ALA A 90 -5.34 1.11 -13.14
N ALA A 91 -4.24 0.71 -13.78
CA ALA A 91 -4.22 -0.46 -14.65
C ALA A 91 -4.43 -1.78 -13.89
N LEU A 92 -3.78 -1.94 -12.73
CA LEU A 92 -3.97 -3.11 -11.88
C LEU A 92 -5.38 -3.18 -11.29
N ALA A 93 -5.97 -2.04 -10.89
CA ALA A 93 -7.32 -1.99 -10.34
C ALA A 93 -8.35 -2.45 -11.37
N ALA A 94 -8.18 -2.05 -12.63
CA ALA A 94 -9.02 -2.49 -13.73
C ALA A 94 -8.85 -3.99 -14.06
N ALA A 95 -7.62 -4.50 -13.99
CA ALA A 95 -7.32 -5.89 -14.34
C ALA A 95 -7.59 -6.90 -13.20
N LEU A 96 -7.51 -6.47 -11.95
CA LEU A 96 -7.61 -7.29 -10.74
C LEU A 96 -8.69 -6.73 -9.79
N PRO A 97 -9.98 -6.77 -10.16
CA PRO A 97 -11.06 -6.16 -9.38
C PRO A 97 -11.26 -6.81 -8.00
N THR A 98 -10.64 -7.95 -7.72
CA THR A 98 -10.74 -8.65 -6.42
C THR A 98 -9.49 -8.53 -5.56
N VAL A 99 -8.32 -8.24 -6.14
CA VAL A 99 -7.06 -8.11 -5.38
C VAL A 99 -6.95 -6.70 -4.79
N PRO A 100 -6.85 -6.52 -3.47
CA PRO A 100 -6.59 -5.23 -2.85
C PRO A 100 -5.25 -4.63 -3.29
N LEU A 101 -5.26 -3.35 -3.61
CA LEU A 101 -4.07 -2.58 -3.94
C LEU A 101 -3.70 -1.65 -2.78
N SER A 102 -2.42 -1.67 -2.44
CA SER A 102 -1.77 -0.79 -1.49
C SER A 102 -0.82 0.16 -2.22
N VAL A 103 -0.71 1.38 -1.72
CA VAL A 103 0.32 2.34 -2.13
C VAL A 103 1.34 2.49 -1.00
N ASP A 104 2.62 2.28 -1.30
CA ASP A 104 3.72 2.54 -0.37
C ASP A 104 4.17 3.99 -0.52
N THR A 105 3.69 4.85 0.38
CA THR A 105 4.01 6.28 0.39
C THR A 105 3.77 6.91 1.75
N TYR A 106 4.65 7.85 2.11
CA TYR A 106 4.45 8.74 3.25
C TYR A 106 3.86 10.10 2.85
N ARG A 107 3.62 10.36 1.55
CA ARG A 107 3.15 11.68 1.05
C ARG A 107 1.64 11.70 0.91
N ALA A 108 0.98 12.68 1.54
CA ALA A 108 -0.47 12.85 1.50
C ALA A 108 -0.99 12.97 0.06
N GLY A 109 -0.33 13.78 -0.77
CA GLY A 109 -0.72 13.98 -2.17
C GLY A 109 -0.61 12.71 -3.02
N CYS A 110 0.39 11.86 -2.75
CA CYS A 110 0.56 10.59 -3.45
C CYS A 110 -0.52 9.59 -3.03
N ALA A 111 -0.75 9.47 -1.71
CA ALA A 111 -1.79 8.61 -1.15
C ALA A 111 -3.18 8.98 -1.70
N ALA A 112 -3.54 10.26 -1.70
CA ALA A 112 -4.82 10.73 -2.22
C ALA A 112 -5.00 10.38 -3.70
N ALA A 113 -3.98 10.62 -4.54
CA ALA A 113 -4.04 10.30 -5.95
C ALA A 113 -4.13 8.78 -6.22
N ALA A 114 -3.44 7.97 -5.42
CA ALA A 114 -3.48 6.52 -5.49
C ALA A 114 -4.84 5.94 -5.07
N LEU A 115 -5.43 6.45 -3.99
CA LEU A 115 -6.78 6.07 -3.54
C LEU A 115 -7.82 6.40 -4.62
N ALA A 116 -7.75 7.59 -5.23
CA ALA A 116 -8.59 7.97 -6.35
C ALA A 116 -8.41 7.06 -7.60
N ALA A 117 -7.23 6.47 -7.77
CA ALA A 117 -6.92 5.53 -8.85
C ALA A 117 -7.37 4.09 -8.58
N GLY A 118 -7.85 3.77 -7.37
CA GLY A 118 -8.36 2.45 -7.00
C GLY A 118 -7.54 1.71 -5.95
N ALA A 119 -6.52 2.32 -5.35
CA ALA A 119 -5.91 1.79 -4.14
C ALA A 119 -6.93 1.80 -2.98
N VAL A 120 -6.76 0.85 -2.08
CA VAL A 120 -7.65 0.64 -0.92
C VAL A 120 -6.91 0.60 0.41
N ILE A 121 -5.57 0.57 0.35
CA ILE A 121 -4.65 0.55 1.48
C ILE A 121 -3.59 1.64 1.24
N VAL A 122 -3.21 2.32 2.31
CA VAL A 122 -2.03 3.19 2.34
C VAL A 122 -1.02 2.53 3.27
N ASN A 123 0.14 2.18 2.74
CA ASN A 123 1.27 1.66 3.51
C ASN A 123 2.24 2.82 3.76
N ASP A 124 2.38 3.22 5.02
CA ASP A 124 3.30 4.28 5.41
C ASP A 124 4.23 3.80 6.53
N VAL A 125 5.49 3.62 6.17
CA VAL A 125 6.58 3.21 7.08
C VAL A 125 6.81 4.22 8.21
N SER A 126 6.44 5.49 8.02
CA SER A 126 6.60 6.55 9.01
C SER A 126 5.45 6.62 10.02
N ALA A 127 4.40 5.81 9.85
CA ALA A 127 3.19 5.87 10.66
C ALA A 127 2.56 7.29 10.73
N CYS A 128 2.48 7.93 9.57
CA CYS A 128 1.98 9.29 9.33
C CYS A 128 2.76 10.38 10.06
N SER A 129 4.03 10.12 10.40
CA SER A 129 4.88 11.10 11.08
C SER A 129 5.61 12.04 10.11
N PHE A 130 5.83 11.62 8.86
CA PHE A 130 6.57 12.44 7.89
C PHE A 130 5.71 13.50 7.20
N ASP A 131 4.47 13.16 6.85
CA ASP A 131 3.49 14.11 6.30
C ASP A 131 2.24 14.13 7.17
N PRO A 132 2.03 15.18 7.99
CA PRO A 132 0.85 15.30 8.84
C PRO A 132 -0.47 15.29 8.06
N GLY A 133 -0.47 15.70 6.79
CA GLY A 133 -1.66 15.70 5.94
C GLY A 133 -2.12 14.29 5.57
N LEU A 134 -1.27 13.27 5.72
CA LEU A 134 -1.61 11.90 5.37
C LEU A 134 -2.73 11.34 6.25
N LEU A 135 -2.78 11.75 7.52
CA LEU A 135 -3.88 11.38 8.42
C LEU A 135 -5.22 11.92 7.94
N GLU A 136 -5.24 13.15 7.42
CA GLU A 136 -6.46 13.76 6.89
C GLU A 136 -6.94 13.06 5.62
N VAL A 137 -6.02 12.62 4.75
CA VAL A 137 -6.34 11.83 3.56
C VAL A 137 -7.00 10.50 3.95
N VAL A 138 -6.37 9.78 4.88
CA VAL A 138 -6.85 8.45 5.32
C VAL A 138 -8.17 8.54 6.10
N ALA A 139 -8.37 9.63 6.87
CA ALA A 139 -9.60 9.84 7.63
C ALA A 139 -10.73 10.47 6.82
N GLY A 140 -10.40 11.33 5.85
CA GLY A 140 -11.35 12.14 5.08
C GLY A 140 -11.94 11.41 3.88
N GLU A 141 -11.20 10.47 3.31
CA GLU A 141 -11.78 9.52 2.37
C GLU A 141 -12.85 8.70 3.10
N LYS A 142 -14.10 8.68 2.60
CA LYS A 142 -15.20 7.81 3.11
C LYS A 142 -14.96 6.33 2.76
N ILE A 143 -13.70 6.01 2.60
CA ILE A 143 -13.09 4.75 2.33
C ILE A 143 -12.65 4.26 3.72
N PRO A 144 -12.92 3.02 4.12
CA PRO A 144 -12.10 2.37 5.13
C PRO A 144 -10.65 2.23 4.61
N ALA A 145 -9.98 3.35 4.36
CA ALA A 145 -8.58 3.41 4.03
C ALA A 145 -7.88 2.89 5.28
N THR A 146 -7.27 1.73 5.15
CA THR A 146 -6.47 1.21 6.23
C THR A 146 -5.04 1.66 6.03
N CYS A 147 -4.52 2.34 7.04
CA CYS A 147 -3.09 2.49 7.22
C CYS A 147 -2.50 1.17 7.75
N SER A 148 -1.64 0.54 6.96
CA SER A 148 -0.64 -0.36 7.52
C SER A 148 0.54 0.51 7.95
N CYS A 149 0.77 0.59 9.25
CA CYS A 149 1.91 1.32 9.81
C CYS A 149 2.89 0.32 10.39
N THR A 150 4.00 0.11 9.69
CA THR A 150 5.18 -0.54 10.26
C THR A 150 6.19 0.54 10.64
N ALA A 151 5.97 1.21 11.78
CA ALA A 151 7.09 1.80 12.51
C ALA A 151 7.90 0.65 13.12
N TRP A 152 8.78 0.02 12.34
CA TRP A 152 9.74 -0.92 12.90
C TRP A 152 10.92 -0.15 13.51
N ASP A 153 10.72 0.38 14.73
CA ASP A 153 11.82 0.89 15.59
C ASP A 153 11.85 0.23 16.98
N GLY A 154 10.92 -0.70 17.26
CA GLY A 154 10.82 -1.38 18.54
C GLY A 154 10.43 -0.48 19.72
N ARG A 155 9.96 0.75 19.50
CA ARG A 155 9.75 1.71 20.60
C ARG A 155 8.55 2.66 20.52
N THR A 156 7.82 2.80 19.42
CA THR A 156 6.81 3.87 19.36
C THR A 156 5.35 3.38 19.26
N SER A 157 4.55 3.77 20.26
CA SER A 157 3.10 3.49 20.36
C SER A 157 2.28 4.49 19.54
N CYS A 158 1.59 4.05 18.49
CA CYS A 158 0.59 4.88 17.81
C CYS A 158 -0.73 4.87 18.60
N ARG A 159 -1.28 6.07 18.89
CA ARG A 159 -2.60 6.24 19.52
C ARG A 159 -3.71 5.96 18.50
N PRO A 160 -4.85 5.37 18.90
CA PRO A 160 -5.97 5.14 18.00
C PRO A 160 -6.67 6.46 17.63
N ILE A 161 -6.90 6.64 16.33
CA ILE A 161 -7.74 7.67 15.68
C ILE A 161 -9.13 7.05 15.42
N PRO A 162 -10.24 7.83 15.33
CA PRO A 162 -11.60 7.29 15.44
C PRO A 162 -11.97 6.25 14.37
N ALA A 163 -12.57 5.15 14.84
CA ALA A 163 -13.49 4.16 14.28
C ALA A 163 -13.52 3.73 12.78
N THR A 164 -13.00 4.48 11.81
CA THR A 164 -13.08 4.12 10.37
C THR A 164 -11.76 3.66 9.76
N THR A 165 -10.64 3.90 10.44
CA THR A 165 -9.32 3.40 10.05
C THR A 165 -9.05 2.09 10.79
N THR A 166 -9.08 0.97 10.07
CA THR A 166 -8.57 -0.30 10.59
C THR A 166 -7.03 -0.22 10.64
N TRP A 167 -6.38 -0.95 11.54
CA TRP A 167 -4.92 -0.98 11.66
C TRP A 167 -4.46 -2.45 11.68
N TRP A 168 -3.21 -2.71 11.29
CA TRP A 168 -2.64 -4.05 11.43
C TRP A 168 -2.76 -4.53 12.89
N PRO A 169 -3.30 -5.74 13.16
CA PRO A 169 -3.39 -6.26 14.51
C PRO A 169 -2.01 -6.34 15.16
N ARG A 170 -1.87 -5.81 16.37
CA ARG A 170 -0.60 -5.65 17.11
C ARG A 170 0.19 -6.94 17.41
N SER A 171 -0.35 -8.11 17.05
CA SER A 171 0.15 -9.42 17.43
C SER A 171 0.46 -10.28 16.20
N TRP A 172 1.61 -10.04 15.58
CA TRP A 172 2.25 -11.00 14.68
C TRP A 172 3.56 -11.48 15.30
N PRO A 173 3.71 -12.77 15.64
CA PRO A 173 5.03 -13.33 15.91
C PRO A 173 5.71 -13.50 14.56
N PHE A 174 6.64 -12.61 14.21
CA PHE A 174 7.58 -12.90 13.13
C PHE A 174 8.42 -14.10 13.56
N SER A 175 8.17 -15.26 12.96
CA SER A 175 9.10 -16.37 13.00
C SER A 175 10.37 -15.92 12.29
N LYS A 176 11.50 -15.97 13.01
CA LYS A 176 12.84 -15.83 12.43
C LYS A 176 13.14 -16.96 11.45
#